data_AF-A0A9D6L446-F1
#
_entry.id   AF-A0A9D6L446-F1
#
_cell.length_a   1.000
_cell.length_b   1.000
_cell.length_c   1.000
_cell.angle_alpha   90.00
_cell.angle_beta   90.00
_cell.angle_gamma   90.00
#
_symmetry.space_group_name_H-M   'P 1'
#
loop_
_entity.id
_entity.type
_entity.pdbx_description
1 polymer ?
#
loop_
_entity_poly.entity_id
_entity_poly.type
_entity_poly.pdbx_seq_one_letter_code
_entity_poly.pdbx_strand_id
1 'polypeptide(L)' 'MIHRHMFHNDRLLPIEQVRLSPGQAGLLNGWGLFTTVRIVEGEAFAYERHWKRLQKDAHTLHLPMPFDADKVRAQL' A
#
# COMPACT_ATOMS: atom_id res chain seq x y z
N MET A 1 7.12 14.33 -11.41
CA MET A 1 6.84 13.60 -10.16
C MET A 1 5.33 13.51 -10.02
N ILE A 2 4.74 12.32 -9.93
CA ILE A 2 3.29 12.12 -10.11
C ILE A 2 2.50 12.39 -8.81
N HIS A 3 3.10 12.17 -7.63
CA HIS A 3 2.44 12.38 -6.32
C HIS A 3 3.34 13.19 -5.38
N ARG A 4 2.78 14.24 -4.72
CA ARG A 4 3.53 15.13 -3.80
C ARG A 4 3.71 14.55 -2.39
N HIS A 5 2.76 13.73 -1.95
CA HIS A 5 2.76 13.14 -0.62
C HIS A 5 2.67 11.61 -0.73
N MET A 6 3.22 10.93 0.28
CA MET A 6 3.16 9.49 0.42
C MET A 6 2.90 9.12 1.89
N PHE A 7 1.99 8.17 2.09
CA PHE A 7 1.79 7.53 3.38
C PHE A 7 2.81 6.40 3.54
N HIS A 8 3.66 6.48 4.57
CA HIS A 8 4.73 5.52 4.83
C HIS A 8 4.93 5.34 6.34
N ASN A 9 4.78 4.11 6.83
CA ASN A 9 4.91 3.73 8.25
C ASN A 9 4.12 4.67 9.19
N ASP A 10 2.81 4.76 8.98
CA ASP A 10 1.85 5.55 9.77
C ASP A 10 2.07 7.07 9.73
N ARG A 11 2.75 7.58 8.69
CA ARG A 11 3.01 9.01 8.50
C ARG A 11 2.74 9.45 7.08
N LEU A 12 2.06 10.59 6.91
CA LEU A 12 1.95 11.29 5.63
C LEU A 12 3.13 12.25 5.49
N LEU A 13 3.98 12.02 4.48
CA LEU A 13 5.22 12.77 4.27
C LEU A 13 5.29 13.34 2.85
N PRO A 14 6.01 14.46 2.63
CA PRO A 14 6.47 14.84 1.30
C PRO A 14 7.32 13.72 0.70
N ILE A 15 7.14 13.43 -0.58
CA ILE A 15 7.81 12.30 -1.24
C ILE A 15 9.34 12.42 -1.21
N GLU A 16 9.87 13.64 -1.17
CA GLU A 16 11.31 13.91 -1.07
C GLU A 16 11.91 13.49 0.27
N GLN A 17 11.07 13.23 1.29
CA GLN A 17 11.49 12.78 2.62
C GLN A 17 11.32 11.26 2.82
N VAL A 18 10.58 10.57 1.94
CA VAL A 18 10.41 9.12 2.06
C VAL A 18 11.71 8.41 1.70
N ARG A 19 12.13 7.48 2.54
CA ARG A 19 13.34 6.67 2.36
C ARG A 19 13.03 5.20 2.55
N LEU A 20 13.67 4.39 1.73
CA LEU A 20 13.71 2.96 1.85
C LEU A 20 14.96 2.56 2.64
N SER A 21 14.82 1.67 3.63
CA SER A 21 15.98 1.09 4.31
C SER A 21 16.76 0.20 3.36
N PRO A 22 18.10 0.33 3.23
CA PRO A 22 18.92 -0.52 2.37
C PRO A 22 18.83 -2.01 2.72
N GLY A 23 18.58 -2.34 4.01
CA GLY A 23 18.50 -3.72 4.50
C GLY A 23 17.12 -4.37 4.35
N GLN A 24 16.14 -3.69 3.75
CA GLN A 24 14.78 -4.24 3.70
C GLN A 24 14.67 -5.40 2.70
N ALA A 25 13.94 -6.45 3.08
CA ALA A 25 13.75 -7.65 2.28
C ALA A 25 13.08 -7.38 0.91
N GLY A 26 12.17 -6.40 0.84
CA GLY A 26 11.53 -6.00 -0.41
C GLY A 26 12.50 -5.44 -1.44
N LEU A 27 13.55 -4.72 -1.01
CA LEU A 27 14.57 -4.16 -1.89
C LEU A 27 15.63 -5.20 -2.25
N LEU A 28 16.09 -5.98 -1.27
CA LEU A 28 17.19 -6.93 -1.48
C LEU A 28 16.75 -8.19 -2.24
N ASN A 29 15.56 -8.71 -1.93
CA ASN A 29 15.12 -10.04 -2.36
C ASN A 29 13.77 -10.02 -3.11
N GLY A 30 13.18 -8.84 -3.33
CA GLY A 30 11.87 -8.72 -3.97
C GLY A 30 10.70 -9.26 -3.15
N TRP A 31 10.88 -9.49 -1.84
CA TRP A 31 9.81 -9.99 -0.97
C TRP A 31 8.87 -8.87 -0.56
N GLY A 32 7.77 -8.71 -1.30
CA GLY A 32 6.76 -7.69 -1.08
C GLY A 32 5.56 -7.84 -2.02
N LEU A 33 4.52 -7.04 -1.78
CA LEU A 33 3.29 -7.00 -2.56
C LEU A 33 2.86 -5.56 -2.80
N PHE A 34 2.16 -5.34 -3.91
CA PHE A 34 1.52 -4.06 -4.19
C PHE A 34 0.24 -4.27 -5.00
N THR A 35 -0.64 -3.28 -4.98
CA THR A 35 -1.74 -3.16 -5.92
C THR A 35 -1.85 -1.70 -6.35
N THR A 36 -2.26 -1.48 -7.60
CA THR A 36 -2.62 -0.16 -8.10
C THR A 36 -4.13 -0.04 -8.13
N VAL A 37 -4.66 1.05 -7.61
CA VAL A 37 -6.10 1.36 -7.59
C VAL A 37 -6.31 2.72 -8.24
N ARG A 38 -7.31 2.83 -9.11
CA ARG A 38 -7.69 4.09 -9.72
C ARG A 38 -8.66 4.82 -8.80
N ILE A 39 -8.42 6.11 -8.58
CA ILE A 39 -9.38 7.00 -7.90
C ILE A 39 -10.08 7.84 -8.95
N VAL A 40 -11.41 7.91 -8.88
CA VAL A 40 -12.27 8.74 -9.73
C VAL A 40 -13.23 9.48 -8.81
N GLU A 41 -13.21 10.81 -8.83
CA GLU A 41 -14.09 11.65 -8.00
C GLU A 41 -14.03 11.33 -6.49
N GLY A 42 -12.85 10.98 -5.98
CA GLY A 42 -12.65 10.60 -4.58
C GLY A 42 -12.92 9.12 -4.29
N GLU A 43 -13.48 8.37 -5.23
CA GLU A 43 -13.82 6.96 -5.04
C GLU A 43 -12.76 6.02 -5.60
N ALA A 44 -12.35 5.05 -4.79
CA ALA A 44 -11.45 3.98 -5.22
C ALA A 44 -12.22 2.92 -6.03
N PHE A 45 -11.92 2.85 -7.33
CA PHE A 45 -12.56 1.91 -8.25
C PHE A 45 -12.30 0.46 -7.84
N ALA A 46 -13.39 -0.29 -7.62
CA ALA A 46 -13.37 -1.71 -7.26
C ALA A 46 -12.49 -2.06 -6.04
N TYR A 47 -12.49 -1.19 -5.02
CA TYR A 47 -11.69 -1.32 -3.80
C TYR A 47 -11.69 -2.73 -3.21
N GLU A 48 -12.87 -3.34 -3.03
CA GLU A 48 -13.03 -4.65 -2.40
C GLU A 48 -12.35 -5.75 -3.21
N ARG A 49 -12.36 -5.65 -4.55
CA ARG A 49 -11.68 -6.62 -5.42
C ARG A 49 -10.17 -6.50 -5.28
N HIS A 50 -9.65 -5.28 -5.24
CA HIS A 50 -8.22 -5.04 -5.06
C HIS A 50 -7.74 -5.50 -3.68
N TRP A 51 -8.52 -5.20 -2.62
CA TRP A 51 -8.19 -5.61 -1.26
C TRP A 51 -8.20 -7.13 -1.08
N LYS A 52 -9.24 -7.82 -1.58
CA LYS A 52 -9.34 -9.29 -1.53
C LYS A 52 -8.15 -9.96 -2.22
N ARG A 53 -7.71 -9.44 -3.37
CA ARG A 53 -6.51 -9.93 -4.06
C ARG A 53 -5.27 -9.72 -3.19
N LEU A 54 -5.07 -8.50 -2.68
CA LEU A 54 -3.91 -8.17 -1.84
C LEU A 54 -3.84 -9.07 -0.59
N GLN A 55 -4.97 -9.30 0.09
CA GLN A 55 -5.05 -10.16 1.26
C GLN A 55 -4.75 -11.64 0.92
N LYS A 56 -5.29 -12.15 -0.19
CA LYS A 56 -4.99 -13.52 -0.67
C LYS A 56 -3.51 -13.69 -0.96
N ASP A 57 -2.90 -12.75 -1.65
CA ASP A 57 -1.48 -12.80 -2.02
C ASP A 57 -0.60 -12.65 -0.78
N ALA A 58 -0.97 -11.79 0.18
CA ALA A 58 -0.27 -11.63 1.45
C ALA A 58 -0.29 -12.92 2.29
N HIS A 59 -1.43 -13.61 2.33
CA HIS A 59 -1.52 -14.92 2.97
C HIS A 59 -0.59 -15.95 2.31
N THR A 60 -0.55 -15.97 0.98
CA THR A 60 0.30 -16.90 0.21
C THR A 60 1.80 -16.66 0.44
N LEU A 61 2.20 -15.39 0.61
CA LEU A 61 3.59 -15.00 0.83
C LEU A 61 3.98 -14.85 2.31
N HIS A 62 3.07 -15.18 3.23
CA HIS A 62 3.23 -14.97 4.67
C HIS A 62 3.63 -13.54 5.05
N LEU A 63 3.08 -12.55 4.35
CA LEU A 63 3.28 -11.14 4.63
C LEU A 63 2.22 -10.63 5.62
N PRO A 64 2.61 -9.84 6.65
CA PRO A 64 1.65 -9.25 7.56
C PRO A 64 0.79 -8.20 6.85
N MET A 65 -0.51 -8.21 7.15
CA MET A 65 -1.48 -7.18 6.73
C MET A 65 -1.98 -6.45 7.99
N PRO A 66 -1.27 -5.40 8.46
CA PRO A 66 -1.59 -4.73 9.73
C PRO A 66 -2.79 -3.77 9.62
N PHE A 67 -3.33 -3.56 8.42
CA PHE A 67 -4.41 -2.63 8.16
C PHE A 67 -5.75 -3.36 8.00
N ASP A 68 -6.80 -2.73 8.52
CA ASP A 68 -8.17 -3.16 8.31
C ASP A 68 -8.76 -2.51 7.05
N ALA A 69 -9.50 -3.29 6.25
CA ALA A 69 -10.02 -2.85 4.96
C ALA A 69 -11.01 -1.68 5.10
N ASP A 70 -11.93 -1.78 6.05
CA ASP A 70 -12.99 -0.80 6.22
C ASP A 70 -12.43 0.51 6.76
N LYS A 71 -11.45 0.43 7.68
CA LYS A 71 -10.71 1.62 8.15
C LYS A 71 -9.95 2.31 7.03
N VAL A 72 -9.23 1.57 6.19
CA VAL A 72 -8.50 2.16 5.06
C VAL A 72 -9.46 2.80 4.08
N ARG A 73 -10.58 2.14 3.76
CA ARG A 73 -11.60 2.70 2.85
C ARG A 73 -12.19 4.00 3.37
N ALA A 74 -12.47 4.09 4.67
CA ALA A 74 -13.02 5.29 5.29
C ALA A 74 -12.04 6.49 5.35
N GLN A 75 -10.77 6.28 5.00
CA GLN A 75 -9.71 7.31 5.00
C GLN A 75 -9.31 7.78 3.59
N LEU A 76 -9.98 7.28 2.55
CA LEU A 76 -9.80 7.71 1.15
C LEU A 76 -10.64 8.96 0.86
#